data_AF-A0A2E8WZ85-F1
#
_entry.id   AF-A0A2E8WZ85-F1
#
_cell.length_a   1.000
_cell.length_b   1.000
_cell.length_c   1.000
_cell.angle_alpha   90.00
_cell.angle_beta   90.00
_cell.angle_gamma   90.00
#
_symmetry.space_group_name_H-M   'P 1'
#
loop_
_entity.id
_entity.type
_entity.pdbx_description
1 polymer ?
#
loop_
_entity_poly.entity_id
_entity_poly.type
_entity_poly.pdbx_seq_one_letter_code
_entity_poly.pdbx_strand_id
1 'polypeptide(L)'
;MKLFSTLAVVCVSALSSAACLAQSVTFHADIAPIIYNECTQCHRVGEIGPMPFTTYAEVAAYGNFIEYVTQTGYMPPWTPDHNYSSLRGERFLTQVQKDLISAWVADGMPEGNPADNPGLPSYPDDSQIGEPDLVLGMPEPFVHEGNMLDQYQVFVIPTGVTEAKEVMAVEIRPGNNAVDHHALVAYTNVPYVIAQAQALDAADPNPGYESFGDYGVDVEQFLFGGWVPGTPPLEFPPTIGHVMEPGSHLLLQMHYGPSPIEEVDQTEINIFFHDAPIQREIVTVIAGPETLGEPFVIPPNEITTFHSTVPVEDDISLVSITPHCHLLGKSWEVFARSLNGQDTIPLISIPEWDFNWQGIFTFPELVHIPAGYVVESFCAYDNTADNPYNPHDPPEWMSWGDFTTEEMFVLFLQGVPYEEGDEDISLSVPDRNTVLHYSQDNLFPAWPNPSRADQVRVGFHLTQPAKASLVLRDMQGRVVKTWLDGKNLPAGHHLEAFDVSALPAGQYLYTLTTSTGTVRSAQLQVLPQ
;
A
#
# COMPACT_ATOMS: atom_id res chain seq x y z
N MET A 1 -39.71 87.33 15.03
CA MET A 1 -38.99 86.07 15.35
C MET A 1 -39.59 84.95 14.52
N LYS A 2 -38.91 84.53 13.44
CA LYS A 2 -39.29 83.35 12.65
C LYS A 2 -38.24 82.27 12.92
N LEU A 3 -38.66 81.14 13.49
CA LEU A 3 -37.82 79.97 13.72
C LEU A 3 -37.61 79.21 12.40
N PHE A 4 -36.36 78.91 12.07
CA PHE A 4 -36.00 77.87 11.09
C PHE A 4 -35.70 76.58 11.87
N SER A 5 -36.38 75.49 11.52
CA SER A 5 -36.08 74.13 11.98
C SER A 5 -35.38 73.39 10.84
N THR A 6 -34.15 72.93 11.09
CA THR A 6 -33.36 72.13 10.16
C THR A 6 -33.57 70.65 10.50
N LEU A 7 -34.16 69.89 9.58
CA LEU A 7 -34.39 68.45 9.73
C LEU A 7 -33.14 67.70 9.24
N ALA A 8 -32.45 66.98 10.13
CA ALA A 8 -31.34 66.11 9.78
C ALA A 8 -31.89 64.72 9.41
N VAL A 9 -31.70 64.30 8.16
CA VAL A 9 -31.99 62.95 7.68
C VAL A 9 -30.76 62.09 7.95
N VAL A 10 -30.87 61.13 8.86
CA VAL A 10 -29.86 60.09 9.11
C VAL A 10 -30.18 58.92 8.19
N CYS A 11 -29.36 58.70 7.16
CA CYS A 11 -29.37 57.46 6.38
C CYS A 11 -28.70 56.35 7.21
N VAL A 12 -29.48 55.37 7.65
CA VAL A 12 -28.96 54.11 8.20
C VAL A 12 -28.68 53.18 7.04
N SER A 13 -27.40 53.00 6.70
CA SER A 13 -26.96 51.97 5.77
C SER A 13 -27.01 50.61 6.47
N ALA A 14 -28.01 49.80 6.13
CA ALA A 14 -28.06 48.39 6.52
C ALA A 14 -26.97 47.62 5.75
N LEU A 15 -25.84 47.34 6.40
CA LEU A 15 -24.91 46.32 5.93
C LEU A 15 -25.61 44.97 6.05
N SER A 16 -26.04 44.42 4.92
CA SER A 16 -26.43 43.01 4.83
C SER A 16 -25.15 42.19 4.85
N SER A 17 -24.76 41.70 6.02
CA SER A 17 -23.78 40.63 6.14
C SER A 17 -24.41 39.38 5.53
N ALA A 18 -24.13 39.12 4.25
CA ALA A 18 -24.32 37.80 3.69
C ALA A 18 -23.38 36.87 4.48
N ALA A 19 -23.93 36.13 5.43
CA ALA A 19 -23.24 34.98 5.99
C ALA A 19 -22.98 34.04 4.80
N CYS A 20 -21.73 33.95 4.35
CA CYS A 20 -21.29 32.74 3.66
C CYS A 20 -21.55 31.62 4.66
N LEU A 21 -22.64 30.87 4.46
CA LEU A 21 -22.77 29.57 5.08
C LEU A 21 -21.62 28.75 4.51
N ALA A 22 -20.58 28.54 5.32
CA ALA A 22 -19.65 27.46 5.05
C ALA A 22 -20.50 26.20 4.90
N GLN A 23 -20.33 25.49 3.79
CA GLN A 23 -21.04 24.25 3.56
C GLN A 23 -20.67 23.30 4.71
N SER A 24 -21.68 22.83 5.46
CA SER A 24 -21.45 21.93 6.59
C SER A 24 -20.86 20.62 6.09
N VAL A 25 -19.78 20.17 6.70
CA VAL A 25 -19.15 18.87 6.39
C VAL A 25 -20.14 17.77 6.76
N THR A 26 -20.40 16.82 5.87
CA THR A 26 -21.33 15.72 6.10
C THR A 26 -20.69 14.36 5.84
N PHE A 27 -21.26 13.30 6.43
CA PHE A 27 -20.72 11.97 6.26
C PHE A 27 -20.69 11.55 4.79
N HIS A 28 -21.84 11.56 4.11
CA HIS A 28 -21.92 11.01 2.77
C HIS A 28 -21.06 11.74 1.73
N ALA A 29 -21.00 13.08 1.79
CA ALA A 29 -20.27 13.86 0.80
C ALA A 29 -18.76 13.95 1.09
N ASP A 30 -18.37 14.06 2.38
CA ASP A 30 -17.01 14.49 2.74
C ASP A 30 -16.24 13.42 3.52
N ILE A 31 -16.88 12.66 4.40
CA ILE A 31 -16.18 11.70 5.29
C ILE A 31 -16.17 10.28 4.73
N ALA A 32 -17.26 9.83 4.12
CA ALA A 32 -17.37 8.51 3.52
C ALA A 32 -16.26 8.25 2.48
N PRO A 33 -15.89 9.19 1.57
CA PRO A 33 -14.74 8.99 0.69
C PRO A 33 -13.42 8.74 1.43
N ILE A 34 -13.20 9.40 2.58
CA ILE A 34 -11.99 9.23 3.38
C ILE A 34 -12.01 7.86 4.06
N ILE A 35 -13.08 7.55 4.79
CA ILE A 35 -13.20 6.31 5.54
C ILE A 35 -13.16 5.09 4.61
N TYR A 36 -13.83 5.17 3.46
CA TYR A 36 -13.91 4.04 2.54
C TYR A 36 -12.61 3.76 1.79
N ASN A 37 -11.80 4.79 1.54
CA ASN A 37 -10.52 4.60 0.87
C ASN A 37 -9.42 4.22 1.87
N GLU A 38 -9.42 4.80 3.07
CA GLU A 38 -8.28 4.73 3.99
C GLU A 38 -8.49 3.76 5.17
N CYS A 39 -9.75 3.37 5.46
CA CYS A 39 -10.06 2.58 6.65
C CYS A 39 -10.72 1.24 6.35
N THR A 40 -11.63 1.15 5.37
CA THR A 40 -12.44 -0.07 5.17
C THR A 40 -11.70 -1.22 4.50
N GLN A 41 -10.43 -1.05 4.12
CA GLN A 41 -9.56 -2.18 3.77
C GLN A 41 -9.41 -3.13 4.97
N CYS A 42 -9.22 -2.57 6.18
CA CYS A 42 -9.11 -3.33 7.42
C CYS A 42 -10.39 -3.28 8.27
N HIS A 43 -11.12 -2.17 8.25
CA HIS A 43 -12.34 -1.97 9.05
C HIS A 43 -13.60 -2.39 8.30
N ARG A 44 -13.69 -3.67 7.95
CA ARG A 44 -14.91 -4.32 7.44
C ARG A 44 -15.01 -5.73 8.01
N VAL A 45 -16.22 -6.30 7.99
CA VAL A 45 -16.47 -7.63 8.53
C VAL A 45 -15.59 -8.66 7.83
N GLY A 46 -14.90 -9.50 8.62
CA GLY A 46 -14.00 -10.55 8.14
C GLY A 46 -12.53 -10.12 8.04
N GLU A 47 -12.23 -8.84 8.26
CA GLU A 47 -10.85 -8.29 8.24
C GLU A 47 -10.36 -7.96 9.65
N ILE A 48 -9.08 -7.62 9.78
CA ILE A 48 -8.39 -7.44 11.08
C ILE A 48 -8.95 -6.30 11.94
N GLY A 49 -9.67 -5.34 11.35
CA GLY A 49 -10.21 -4.20 12.08
C GLY A 49 -11.26 -4.65 13.10
N PRO A 50 -11.14 -4.27 14.40
CA PRO A 50 -11.99 -4.81 15.46
C PRO A 50 -13.46 -4.34 15.38
N MET A 51 -13.74 -3.34 14.55
CA MET A 51 -15.08 -2.86 14.24
C MET A 51 -15.17 -2.44 12.76
N PRO A 52 -16.33 -2.65 12.11
CA PRO A 52 -16.55 -2.21 10.75
C PRO A 52 -16.79 -0.70 10.67
N PHE A 53 -16.38 -0.06 9.57
CA PHE A 53 -16.63 1.35 9.22
C PHE A 53 -17.30 1.48 7.85
N THR A 54 -18.25 0.60 7.56
CA THR A 54 -18.90 0.50 6.25
C THR A 54 -20.16 1.35 6.14
N THR A 55 -20.71 1.81 7.26
CA THR A 55 -21.95 2.60 7.32
C THR A 55 -21.79 3.88 8.15
N TYR A 56 -22.69 4.85 7.96
CA TYR A 56 -22.74 6.06 8.78
C TYR A 56 -22.85 5.75 10.28
N ALA A 57 -23.77 4.85 10.65
CA ALA A 57 -24.04 4.55 12.06
C ALA A 57 -22.80 3.96 12.77
N GLU A 58 -22.04 3.12 12.07
CA GLU A 58 -20.78 2.58 12.55
C GLU A 58 -19.74 3.70 12.75
N VAL A 59 -19.49 4.51 11.73
CA VAL A 59 -18.50 5.59 11.78
C VAL A 59 -18.85 6.64 12.84
N ALA A 60 -20.12 7.05 12.91
CA ALA A 60 -20.59 8.04 13.89
C ALA A 60 -20.53 7.52 15.34
N ALA A 61 -20.72 6.21 15.56
CA ALA A 61 -20.57 5.61 16.89
C ALA A 61 -19.14 5.76 17.45
N TYR A 62 -18.15 5.78 16.56
CA TYR A 62 -16.73 5.91 16.91
C TYR A 62 -16.11 7.26 16.53
N GLY A 63 -16.90 8.24 16.05
CA GLY A 63 -16.35 9.44 15.40
C GLY A 63 -15.35 10.25 16.25
N ASN A 64 -15.58 10.40 17.56
CA ASN A 64 -14.62 11.06 18.46
C ASN A 64 -13.30 10.27 18.59
N PHE A 65 -13.38 8.93 18.58
CA PHE A 65 -12.18 8.09 18.64
C PHE A 65 -11.43 8.11 17.30
N ILE A 66 -12.17 8.04 16.18
CA ILE A 66 -11.63 8.19 14.82
C ILE A 66 -10.90 9.54 14.70
N GLU A 67 -11.50 10.65 15.15
CA GLU A 67 -10.81 11.94 15.20
C GLU A 67 -9.51 11.84 16.01
N TYR A 68 -9.56 11.32 17.24
CA TYR A 68 -8.37 11.21 18.08
C TYR A 68 -7.24 10.43 17.39
N VAL A 69 -7.50 9.22 16.88
CA VAL A 69 -6.45 8.37 16.28
C VAL A 69 -5.93 8.92 14.95
N THR A 70 -6.76 9.61 14.18
CA THR A 70 -6.32 10.23 12.91
C THR A 70 -5.53 11.51 13.14
N GLN A 71 -5.89 12.30 14.17
CA GLN A 71 -5.15 13.51 14.54
C GLN A 71 -3.78 13.20 15.15
N THR A 72 -3.68 12.14 15.97
CA THR A 72 -2.39 11.73 16.54
C THR A 72 -1.48 11.02 15.54
N GLY A 73 -1.99 10.63 14.37
CA GLY A 73 -1.25 9.84 13.39
C GLY A 73 -1.14 8.36 13.74
N TYR A 74 -1.90 7.90 14.75
CA TYR A 74 -1.99 6.47 15.07
C TYR A 74 -2.68 5.68 13.95
N MET A 75 -3.62 6.31 13.23
CA MET A 75 -4.32 5.72 12.09
C MET A 75 -4.31 6.67 10.87
N PRO A 76 -4.26 6.13 9.64
CA PRO A 76 -3.93 4.74 9.34
C PRO A 76 -2.47 4.41 9.69
N PRO A 77 -2.14 3.14 9.95
CA PRO A 77 -0.81 2.75 10.40
C PRO A 77 0.18 2.78 9.23
N TRP A 78 1.16 3.67 9.32
CA TRP A 78 2.25 3.80 8.37
C TRP A 78 3.45 4.46 9.06
N THR A 79 4.50 3.68 9.25
CA THR A 79 5.69 4.12 9.98
C THR A 79 6.76 4.80 9.11
N PRO A 80 6.87 4.54 7.78
CA PRO A 80 7.80 5.30 6.94
C PRO A 80 7.43 6.77 6.75
N ASP A 81 8.44 7.65 6.71
CA ASP A 81 8.27 9.08 6.40
C ASP A 81 8.03 9.29 4.89
N HIS A 82 6.79 9.65 4.53
CA HIS A 82 6.38 9.96 3.16
C HIS A 82 7.13 11.16 2.55
N ASN A 83 7.82 11.99 3.33
CA ASN A 83 8.61 13.10 2.82
C ASN A 83 10.06 12.72 2.52
N TYR A 84 10.50 11.53 2.91
CA TYR A 84 11.88 11.06 2.70
C TYR A 84 12.02 10.33 1.37
N SER A 85 11.13 9.37 1.11
CA SER A 85 11.08 8.54 -0.09
C SER A 85 9.64 8.08 -0.33
N SER A 86 9.27 7.88 -1.60
CA SER A 86 7.95 7.35 -1.94
C SER A 86 7.96 5.83 -2.00
N LEU A 87 6.92 5.21 -1.45
CA LEU A 87 6.73 3.76 -1.37
C LEU A 87 5.33 3.38 -1.84
N ARG A 88 5.21 2.21 -2.46
CA ARG A 88 3.93 1.66 -2.92
C ARG A 88 3.03 1.37 -1.72
N GLY A 89 1.78 1.80 -1.80
CA GLY A 89 0.77 1.53 -0.78
C GLY A 89 0.91 2.37 0.48
N GLU A 90 1.50 3.56 0.37
CA GLU A 90 1.52 4.56 1.45
C GLU A 90 0.12 4.81 2.03
N ARG A 91 0.01 4.72 3.36
CA ARG A 91 -1.26 4.95 4.07
C ARG A 91 -1.13 6.19 4.94
N PHE A 92 -1.74 7.29 4.53
CA PHE A 92 -1.75 8.51 5.34
C PHE A 92 -2.97 9.36 5.06
N LEU A 93 -3.31 10.20 6.04
CA LEU A 93 -4.31 11.24 5.87
C LEU A 93 -3.63 12.58 5.65
N THR A 94 -3.98 13.24 4.56
CA THR A 94 -3.61 14.64 4.33
C THR A 94 -4.19 15.53 5.43
N GLN A 95 -3.55 16.69 5.66
CA GLN A 95 -4.07 17.66 6.64
C GLN A 95 -5.51 18.07 6.34
N VAL A 96 -5.88 18.19 5.05
CA VAL A 96 -7.26 18.51 4.65
C VAL A 96 -8.24 17.42 5.07
N GLN A 97 -7.89 16.15 4.89
CA GLN A 97 -8.74 15.02 5.33
C GLN A 97 -8.88 15.00 6.85
N LYS A 98 -7.79 15.21 7.59
CA LYS A 98 -7.80 15.34 9.05
C LYS A 98 -8.71 16.48 9.51
N ASP A 99 -8.61 17.65 8.89
CA ASP A 99 -9.42 18.82 9.21
C ASP A 99 -10.91 18.57 8.92
N LEU A 100 -11.24 17.85 7.83
CA LEU A 100 -12.62 17.45 7.53
C LEU A 100 -13.21 16.54 8.60
N ILE A 101 -12.46 15.51 9.04
CA ILE A 101 -12.90 14.61 10.12
C ILE A 101 -13.16 15.42 11.40
N SER A 102 -12.24 16.31 11.78
CA SER A 102 -12.40 17.15 12.97
C SER A 102 -13.60 18.09 12.89
N ALA A 103 -13.78 18.75 11.74
CA ALA A 103 -14.93 19.63 11.52
C ALA A 103 -16.26 18.88 11.57
N TRP A 104 -16.33 17.69 10.97
CA TRP A 104 -17.52 16.84 11.00
C TRP A 104 -17.88 16.40 12.42
N VAL A 105 -16.89 16.01 13.23
CA VAL A 105 -17.11 15.63 14.63
C VAL A 105 -17.56 16.83 15.47
N ALA A 106 -16.92 18.00 15.29
CA ALA A 106 -17.30 19.24 15.95
C ALA A 106 -18.73 19.69 15.65
N ASP A 107 -19.22 19.44 14.43
CA ASP A 107 -20.58 19.75 13.98
C ASP A 107 -21.63 18.70 14.42
N GLY A 108 -21.22 17.70 15.23
CA GLY A 108 -22.12 16.66 15.74
C GLY A 108 -22.37 15.52 14.76
N MET A 109 -21.42 15.28 13.85
CA MET A 109 -21.39 14.16 12.91
C MET A 109 -22.65 14.06 12.02
N PRO A 110 -23.05 15.14 11.30
CA PRO A 110 -24.23 15.09 10.44
C PRO A 110 -24.06 14.06 9.30
N GLU A 111 -25.08 13.23 9.09
CA GLU A 111 -25.08 12.18 8.05
C GLU A 111 -25.04 12.74 6.63
N GLY A 112 -25.79 13.83 6.38
CA GLY A 112 -25.93 14.42 5.06
C GLY A 112 -26.95 13.69 4.18
N ASN A 113 -26.87 13.88 2.87
CA ASN A 113 -27.78 13.30 1.89
C ASN A 113 -27.23 11.97 1.36
N PRO A 114 -27.92 10.83 1.53
CA PRO A 114 -27.46 9.52 1.06
C PRO A 114 -27.15 9.42 -0.43
N ALA A 115 -27.71 10.29 -1.27
CA ALA A 115 -27.41 10.32 -2.70
C ALA A 115 -26.00 10.81 -3.03
N ASP A 116 -25.32 11.46 -2.08
CA ASP A 116 -23.95 11.95 -2.23
C ASP A 116 -22.90 10.91 -1.77
N ASN A 117 -23.34 9.75 -1.26
CA ASN A 117 -22.45 8.69 -0.80
C ASN A 117 -21.70 8.07 -2.01
N PRO A 118 -20.35 7.98 -1.98
CA PRO A 118 -19.58 7.36 -3.07
C PRO A 118 -19.87 5.86 -3.26
N GLY A 119 -20.50 5.23 -2.28
CA GLY A 119 -20.66 3.78 -2.19
C GLY A 119 -19.41 3.12 -1.62
N LEU A 120 -19.60 1.99 -0.94
CA LEU A 120 -18.49 1.18 -0.45
C LEU A 120 -17.70 0.62 -1.67
N PRO A 121 -16.36 0.64 -1.64
CA PRO A 121 -15.54 -0.03 -2.64
C PRO A 121 -15.92 -1.51 -2.76
N SER A 122 -15.81 -2.03 -3.97
CA SER A 122 -15.90 -3.48 -4.17
C SER A 122 -14.58 -4.10 -3.70
N TYR A 123 -14.69 -5.03 -2.76
CA TYR A 123 -13.60 -5.90 -2.35
C TYR A 123 -13.77 -7.24 -3.06
N PRO A 124 -12.70 -7.82 -3.64
CA PRO A 124 -12.77 -9.18 -4.14
C PRO A 124 -12.94 -10.15 -2.97
N ASP A 125 -13.84 -11.12 -3.10
CA ASP A 125 -14.03 -12.18 -2.10
C ASP A 125 -12.86 -13.20 -2.15
N ASP A 126 -12.16 -13.28 -3.29
CA ASP A 126 -11.08 -14.22 -3.54
C ASP A 126 -9.70 -13.54 -3.50
N SER A 127 -9.02 -13.43 -4.63
CA SER A 127 -7.72 -12.79 -4.78
C SER A 127 -7.85 -11.30 -5.12
N GLN A 128 -6.91 -10.49 -4.63
CA GLN A 128 -6.76 -9.09 -5.02
C GLN A 128 -6.18 -8.90 -6.42
N ILE A 129 -5.46 -9.90 -6.95
CA ILE A 129 -4.79 -9.86 -8.26
C ILE A 129 -5.71 -10.42 -9.36
N GLY A 130 -6.32 -11.58 -9.13
CA GLY A 130 -7.13 -12.27 -10.15
C GLY A 130 -7.25 -13.77 -9.90
N GLU A 131 -7.51 -14.55 -10.94
CA GLU A 131 -7.52 -16.01 -10.81
C GLU A 131 -6.07 -16.53 -10.67
N PRO A 132 -5.70 -17.22 -9.58
CA PRO A 132 -4.37 -17.75 -9.39
C PRO A 132 -4.12 -18.98 -10.28
N ASP A 133 -2.88 -19.12 -10.78
CA ASP A 133 -2.47 -20.29 -11.57
C ASP A 133 -2.20 -21.51 -10.69
N LEU A 134 -1.78 -21.28 -9.46
CA LEU A 134 -1.50 -22.31 -8.46
C LEU A 134 -1.90 -21.80 -7.07
N VAL A 135 -2.70 -22.58 -6.36
CA VAL A 135 -3.03 -22.35 -4.95
C VAL A 135 -2.31 -23.40 -4.12
N LEU A 136 -1.46 -22.94 -3.21
CA LEU A 136 -0.76 -23.73 -2.21
C LEU A 136 -1.30 -23.36 -0.83
N GLY A 137 -1.11 -24.18 0.18
CA GLY A 137 -1.60 -23.84 1.51
C GLY A 137 -1.10 -24.80 2.56
N MET A 138 -1.42 -24.47 3.82
CA MET A 138 -1.13 -25.35 4.95
C MET A 138 -1.73 -26.74 4.72
N PRO A 139 -0.94 -27.82 4.87
CA PRO A 139 -1.40 -29.17 4.56
C PRO A 139 -2.55 -29.61 5.47
N GLU A 140 -2.61 -29.06 6.67
CA GLU A 140 -3.68 -29.27 7.66
C GLU A 140 -3.89 -27.98 8.49
N PRO A 141 -5.07 -27.80 9.10
CA PRO A 141 -5.34 -26.63 9.92
C PRO A 141 -4.43 -26.57 11.15
N PHE A 142 -3.97 -25.37 11.48
CA PHE A 142 -3.21 -25.10 12.69
C PHE A 142 -4.12 -24.54 13.79
N VAL A 143 -3.88 -24.95 15.05
CA VAL A 143 -4.62 -24.46 16.22
C VAL A 143 -3.71 -23.57 17.04
N HIS A 144 -3.95 -22.26 17.00
CA HIS A 144 -3.28 -21.30 17.86
C HIS A 144 -3.94 -21.31 19.24
N GLU A 145 -3.14 -21.55 20.29
CA GLU A 145 -3.65 -21.68 21.65
C GLU A 145 -4.16 -20.34 22.20
N GLY A 146 -5.29 -20.37 22.93
CA GLY A 146 -5.84 -19.22 23.64
C GLY A 146 -5.09 -18.84 24.92
N ASN A 147 -3.77 -18.76 24.87
CA ASN A 147 -2.90 -18.58 26.04
C ASN A 147 -2.33 -17.14 26.17
N MET A 148 -2.77 -16.22 25.30
CA MET A 148 -2.33 -14.82 25.22
C MET A 148 -0.84 -14.63 24.87
N LEU A 149 -0.22 -15.60 24.20
CA LEU A 149 1.16 -15.52 23.74
C LEU A 149 1.21 -15.47 22.20
N ASP A 150 2.22 -14.79 21.67
CA ASP A 150 2.53 -14.83 20.25
C ASP A 150 3.08 -16.21 19.87
N GLN A 151 2.90 -16.61 18.61
CA GLN A 151 3.44 -17.86 18.09
C GLN A 151 3.99 -17.71 16.68
N TYR A 152 5.17 -18.27 16.44
CA TYR A 152 5.81 -18.32 15.14
C TYR A 152 5.89 -19.76 14.64
N GLN A 153 5.15 -20.09 13.59
CA GLN A 153 5.02 -21.47 13.09
C GLN A 153 5.41 -21.54 11.62
N VAL A 154 6.31 -22.47 11.27
CA VAL A 154 6.75 -22.72 9.89
C VAL A 154 6.05 -23.94 9.33
N PHE A 155 5.36 -23.78 8.20
CA PHE A 155 4.70 -24.86 7.47
C PHE A 155 5.47 -25.20 6.19
N VAL A 156 5.78 -26.48 6.00
CA VAL A 156 6.53 -26.97 4.84
C VAL A 156 5.56 -27.41 3.74
N ILE A 157 5.51 -26.64 2.65
CA ILE A 157 4.49 -26.79 1.61
C ILE A 157 5.13 -27.24 0.28
N PRO A 158 4.90 -28.48 -0.19
CA PRO A 158 5.40 -28.90 -1.49
C PRO A 158 4.68 -28.15 -2.62
N THR A 159 5.43 -27.58 -3.56
CA THR A 159 4.83 -26.78 -4.65
C THR A 159 4.09 -27.63 -5.68
N GLY A 160 4.47 -28.90 -5.83
CA GLY A 160 3.89 -29.81 -6.82
C GLY A 160 4.23 -29.47 -8.29
N VAL A 161 5.03 -28.44 -8.54
CA VAL A 161 5.44 -28.07 -9.90
C VAL A 161 6.36 -29.15 -10.50
N THR A 162 6.12 -29.50 -11.77
CA THR A 162 6.86 -30.56 -12.48
C THR A 162 7.80 -30.02 -13.56
N GLU A 163 7.74 -28.72 -13.83
CA GLU A 163 8.62 -27.95 -14.71
C GLU A 163 8.86 -26.59 -14.07
N ALA A 164 9.93 -25.90 -14.47
CA ALA A 164 10.22 -24.55 -13.98
C ALA A 164 9.05 -23.60 -14.31
N LYS A 165 8.64 -22.80 -13.33
CA LYS A 165 7.56 -21.82 -13.43
C LYS A 165 8.06 -20.43 -13.07
N GLU A 166 7.70 -19.47 -13.90
CA GLU A 166 8.08 -18.07 -13.83
C GLU A 166 7.05 -17.34 -12.99
N VAL A 167 7.39 -16.88 -11.80
CA VAL A 167 6.45 -16.30 -10.84
C VAL A 167 6.33 -14.79 -11.05
N MET A 168 5.11 -14.36 -11.36
CA MET A 168 4.72 -12.96 -11.48
C MET A 168 4.30 -12.36 -10.14
N ALA A 169 3.61 -13.12 -9.30
CA ALA A 169 3.12 -12.60 -8.03
C ALA A 169 2.94 -13.70 -7.00
N VAL A 170 3.08 -13.31 -5.74
CA VAL A 170 2.84 -14.15 -4.56
C VAL A 170 1.88 -13.40 -3.65
N GLU A 171 0.70 -13.98 -3.45
CA GLU A 171 -0.33 -13.45 -2.56
C GLU A 171 -0.59 -14.45 -1.45
N ILE A 172 -0.29 -14.08 -0.21
CA ILE A 172 -0.68 -14.86 0.97
C ILE A 172 -2.11 -14.47 1.33
N ARG A 173 -2.96 -15.47 1.53
CA ARG A 173 -4.36 -15.34 1.92
C ARG A 173 -4.55 -15.90 3.33
N PRO A 174 -4.54 -15.02 4.35
CA PRO A 174 -4.75 -15.41 5.74
C PRO A 174 -6.04 -16.20 5.89
N GLY A 175 -5.98 -17.34 6.58
CA GLY A 175 -7.18 -18.13 6.88
C GLY A 175 -7.95 -17.57 8.08
N ASN A 176 -7.27 -16.83 8.97
CA ASN A 176 -7.87 -16.23 10.15
C ASN A 176 -7.29 -14.84 10.48
N ASN A 177 -7.85 -13.81 9.84
CA ASN A 177 -7.52 -12.40 10.09
C ASN A 177 -7.66 -11.92 11.56
N ALA A 178 -8.22 -12.72 12.47
CA ALA A 178 -8.31 -12.37 13.89
C ALA A 178 -6.99 -12.60 14.64
N VAL A 179 -6.15 -13.52 14.18
CA VAL A 179 -4.88 -13.89 14.83
C VAL A 179 -3.67 -13.79 13.91
N ASP A 180 -3.87 -13.85 12.59
CA ASP A 180 -2.77 -13.75 11.63
C ASP A 180 -2.18 -12.33 11.66
N HIS A 181 -0.98 -12.19 12.21
CA HIS A 181 -0.33 -10.89 12.39
C HIS A 181 0.60 -10.56 11.22
N HIS A 182 1.39 -11.52 10.76
CA HIS A 182 2.07 -11.46 9.47
C HIS A 182 2.51 -12.85 8.99
N ALA A 183 2.91 -12.93 7.73
CA ALA A 183 3.40 -14.16 7.13
C ALA A 183 4.59 -13.87 6.21
N LEU A 184 5.59 -14.75 6.24
CA LEU A 184 6.74 -14.73 5.33
C LEU A 184 6.82 -16.07 4.60
N VAL A 185 7.22 -16.02 3.34
CA VAL A 185 7.42 -17.22 2.52
C VAL A 185 8.87 -17.29 2.10
N ALA A 186 9.54 -18.36 2.47
CA ALA A 186 10.79 -18.77 1.86
C ALA A 186 10.53 -19.82 0.78
N TYR A 187 11.52 -19.96 -0.10
CA TYR A 187 11.54 -20.96 -1.15
C TYR A 187 12.81 -21.80 -1.06
N THR A 188 12.64 -23.11 -1.24
CA THR A 188 13.77 -23.99 -1.47
C THR A 188 13.51 -25.11 -2.47
N ASN A 189 14.47 -25.38 -3.37
CA ASN A 189 14.53 -26.56 -4.21
C ASN A 189 15.68 -27.51 -3.81
N VAL A 190 16.41 -27.20 -2.74
CA VAL A 190 17.58 -27.95 -2.31
C VAL A 190 17.13 -29.19 -1.51
N PRO A 191 17.36 -30.43 -2.01
CA PRO A 191 16.81 -31.63 -1.38
C PRO A 191 17.22 -31.84 0.08
N TYR A 192 18.41 -31.37 0.46
CA TYR A 192 18.90 -31.48 1.83
C TYR A 192 18.20 -30.49 2.78
N VAL A 193 17.95 -29.25 2.34
CA VAL A 193 17.22 -28.23 3.12
C VAL A 193 15.77 -28.66 3.32
N ILE A 194 15.13 -29.16 2.26
CA ILE A 194 13.78 -29.75 2.32
C ILE A 194 13.73 -30.88 3.35
N ALA A 195 14.70 -31.80 3.33
CA ALA A 195 14.73 -32.91 4.27
C ALA A 195 14.97 -32.48 5.72
N GLN A 196 15.68 -31.37 5.96
CA GLN A 196 15.83 -30.79 7.29
C GLN A 196 14.51 -30.20 7.79
N ALA A 197 13.85 -29.37 6.98
CA ALA A 197 12.58 -28.74 7.34
C ALA A 197 11.49 -29.80 7.63
N GLN A 198 11.41 -30.83 6.79
CA GLN A 198 10.51 -31.98 7.01
C GLN A 198 10.86 -32.78 8.28
N ALA A 199 12.14 -32.82 8.68
CA ALA A 199 12.54 -33.49 9.91
C ALA A 199 12.19 -32.67 11.16
N LEU A 200 12.21 -31.33 11.07
CA LEU A 200 11.73 -30.43 12.12
C LEU A 200 10.21 -30.58 12.29
N ASP A 201 9.46 -30.49 11.18
CA ASP A 201 8.02 -30.72 11.14
C ASP A 201 7.64 -32.09 11.72
N ALA A 202 8.29 -33.18 11.28
CA ALA A 202 8.03 -34.52 11.81
C ALA A 202 8.41 -34.72 13.29
N ALA A 203 9.21 -33.82 13.88
CA ALA A 203 9.59 -33.86 15.29
C ALA A 203 8.61 -33.08 16.18
N ASP A 204 7.84 -32.16 15.60
CA ASP A 204 6.82 -31.38 16.29
C ASP A 204 5.50 -32.19 16.38
N PRO A 205 4.78 -32.14 17.52
CA PRO A 205 3.45 -32.74 17.61
C PRO A 205 2.36 -31.95 16.87
N ASN A 206 2.58 -30.67 16.60
CA ASN A 206 1.65 -29.81 15.87
C ASN A 206 2.06 -29.70 14.40
N PRO A 207 1.15 -29.29 13.49
CA PRO A 207 1.49 -29.09 12.09
C PRO A 207 2.58 -28.03 11.92
N GLY A 208 3.63 -28.32 11.16
CA GLY A 208 4.79 -27.43 11.03
C GLY A 208 5.72 -27.51 12.24
N TYR A 209 6.55 -26.49 12.43
CA TYR A 209 7.41 -26.39 13.62
C TYR A 209 7.58 -24.95 14.06
N GLU A 210 7.86 -24.75 15.35
CA GLU A 210 8.15 -23.42 15.88
C GLU A 210 9.51 -22.92 15.39
N SER A 211 9.55 -21.74 14.78
CA SER A 211 10.79 -21.04 14.40
C SER A 211 10.53 -19.55 14.40
N PHE A 212 11.21 -18.83 15.29
CA PHE A 212 11.07 -17.39 15.41
C PHE A 212 12.09 -16.69 14.49
N GLY A 213 11.66 -15.68 13.73
CA GLY A 213 12.58 -14.78 13.02
C GLY A 213 13.31 -15.39 11.82
N ASP A 214 13.18 -16.70 11.62
CA ASP A 214 13.78 -17.47 10.54
C ASP A 214 12.96 -18.73 10.19
N TYR A 215 13.51 -19.59 9.34
CA TYR A 215 12.87 -20.86 8.98
C TYR A 215 13.51 -22.08 9.66
N GLY A 216 14.46 -21.91 10.58
CA GLY A 216 15.21 -22.98 11.23
C GLY A 216 16.12 -23.78 10.29
N VAL A 217 16.19 -23.40 9.01
CA VAL A 217 16.98 -24.03 7.95
C VAL A 217 17.52 -22.97 6.97
N ASP A 218 18.66 -23.26 6.36
CA ASP A 218 19.31 -22.37 5.39
C ASP A 218 18.66 -22.46 4.00
N VAL A 219 17.60 -21.66 3.79
CA VAL A 219 16.90 -21.52 2.50
C VAL A 219 17.67 -20.61 1.53
N GLU A 220 17.60 -20.88 0.22
CA GLU A 220 18.26 -20.04 -0.79
C GLU A 220 17.52 -18.73 -1.07
N GLN A 221 16.19 -18.70 -0.90
CA GLN A 221 15.37 -17.50 -1.06
C GLN A 221 14.56 -17.28 0.22
N PHE A 222 15.08 -16.41 1.08
CA PHE A 222 14.51 -16.13 2.40
C PHE A 222 13.18 -15.35 2.35
N LEU A 223 13.01 -14.52 1.32
CA LEU A 223 11.84 -13.65 1.16
C LEU A 223 11.28 -13.80 -0.26
N PHE A 224 10.67 -14.96 -0.52
CA PHE A 224 9.97 -15.26 -1.78
C PHE A 224 8.62 -14.52 -1.88
N GLY A 225 8.04 -14.21 -0.73
CA GLY A 225 6.83 -13.41 -0.59
C GLY A 225 6.59 -13.08 0.88
N GLY A 226 5.67 -12.16 1.14
CA GLY A 226 5.26 -11.84 2.50
C GLY A 226 3.96 -11.08 2.52
N TRP A 227 3.35 -11.05 3.70
CA TRP A 227 2.07 -10.39 3.93
C TRP A 227 2.06 -9.79 5.32
N VAL A 228 1.59 -8.55 5.38
CA VAL A 228 1.18 -7.88 6.61
C VAL A 228 -0.18 -7.24 6.39
N PRO A 229 -1.01 -7.07 7.43
CA PRO A 229 -2.34 -6.49 7.29
C PRO A 229 -2.35 -5.15 6.54
N GLY A 230 -3.24 -5.07 5.54
CA GLY A 230 -3.44 -3.88 4.72
C GLY A 230 -2.35 -3.61 3.68
N THR A 231 -1.39 -4.52 3.45
CA THR A 231 -0.47 -4.41 2.31
C THR A 231 -1.04 -5.07 1.07
N PRO A 232 -0.85 -4.47 -0.13
CA PRO A 232 -1.19 -5.14 -1.37
C PRO A 232 -0.25 -6.32 -1.62
N PRO A 233 -0.68 -7.34 -2.38
CA PRO A 233 0.19 -8.43 -2.78
C PRO A 233 1.45 -7.98 -3.52
N LEU A 234 2.48 -8.82 -3.41
CA LEU A 234 3.73 -8.64 -4.15
C LEU A 234 3.51 -9.03 -5.62
N GLU A 235 3.69 -8.06 -6.50
CA GLU A 235 3.57 -8.22 -7.95
C GLU A 235 4.88 -7.75 -8.61
N PHE A 236 5.45 -8.59 -9.46
CA PHE A 236 6.64 -8.30 -10.23
C PHE A 236 6.27 -7.87 -11.66
N PRO A 237 7.06 -7.00 -12.30
CA PRO A 237 6.81 -6.58 -13.67
C PRO A 237 7.09 -7.73 -14.66
N PRO A 238 6.58 -7.69 -15.91
CA PRO A 238 6.59 -8.82 -16.86
C PRO A 238 7.94 -9.50 -17.17
N THR A 239 9.07 -8.87 -16.85
CA THR A 239 10.42 -9.40 -17.16
C THR A 239 11.22 -9.75 -15.91
N ILE A 240 10.66 -9.54 -14.72
CA ILE A 240 11.29 -9.78 -13.42
C ILE A 240 10.37 -10.70 -12.61
N GLY A 241 10.96 -11.53 -11.76
CA GLY A 241 10.19 -12.34 -10.83
C GLY A 241 11.06 -13.35 -10.11
N HIS A 242 10.41 -14.40 -9.62
CA HIS A 242 11.09 -15.57 -9.07
C HIS A 242 10.93 -16.77 -10.00
N VAL A 243 11.79 -17.78 -9.86
CA VAL A 243 11.60 -19.07 -10.53
C VAL A 243 11.27 -20.15 -9.49
N MET A 244 10.20 -20.89 -9.72
CA MET A 244 9.92 -22.13 -8.99
C MET A 244 10.35 -23.35 -9.81
N GLU A 245 11.31 -24.08 -9.29
CA GLU A 245 11.86 -25.29 -9.91
C GLU A 245 11.09 -26.56 -9.51
N PRO A 246 11.14 -27.63 -10.32
CA PRO A 246 10.48 -28.89 -10.02
C PRO A 246 10.91 -29.48 -8.67
N GLY A 247 9.93 -29.93 -7.88
CA GLY A 247 10.20 -30.52 -6.55
C GLY A 247 10.57 -29.52 -5.46
N SER A 248 10.44 -28.23 -5.74
CA SER A 248 10.57 -27.17 -4.74
C SER A 248 9.51 -27.23 -3.64
N HIS A 249 9.81 -26.55 -2.53
CA HIS A 249 8.93 -26.33 -1.40
C HIS A 249 8.91 -24.85 -1.06
N LEU A 250 7.77 -24.39 -0.56
CA LEU A 250 7.65 -23.13 0.16
C LEU A 250 7.69 -23.43 1.66
N LEU A 251 8.36 -22.57 2.42
CA LEU A 251 8.29 -22.55 3.87
C LEU A 251 7.50 -21.30 4.26
N LEU A 252 6.27 -21.50 4.74
CA LEU A 252 5.39 -20.42 5.18
C LEU A 252 5.60 -20.23 6.69
N GLN A 253 6.26 -19.16 7.10
CA GLN A 253 6.34 -18.75 8.50
C GLN A 253 5.13 -17.85 8.79
N MET A 254 4.26 -18.31 9.68
CA MET A 254 3.17 -17.52 10.25
C MET A 254 3.58 -16.96 11.59
N HIS A 255 3.34 -15.67 11.80
CA HIS A 255 3.31 -15.06 13.11
C HIS A 255 1.85 -14.82 13.51
N TYR A 256 1.41 -15.56 14.52
CA TYR A 256 0.11 -15.40 15.17
C TYR A 256 0.25 -14.46 16.35
N GLY A 257 -0.56 -13.40 16.37
CA GLY A 257 -0.68 -12.50 17.51
C GLY A 257 -1.46 -13.14 18.67
N PRO A 258 -1.45 -12.51 19.86
CA PRO A 258 -1.88 -13.16 21.09
C PRO A 258 -3.41 -13.25 21.17
N SER A 259 -3.93 -14.46 21.44
CA SER A 259 -5.38 -14.69 21.59
C SER A 259 -5.77 -15.22 22.98
N PRO A 260 -6.92 -14.78 23.56
CA PRO A 260 -7.45 -15.34 24.81
C PRO A 260 -8.27 -16.63 24.59
N ILE A 261 -8.51 -17.02 23.33
CA ILE A 261 -9.29 -18.19 22.94
C ILE A 261 -8.55 -18.97 21.88
N GLU A 262 -8.79 -20.28 21.80
CA GLU A 262 -8.25 -21.08 20.71
C GLU A 262 -8.81 -20.59 19.38
N GLU A 263 -7.92 -20.36 18.43
CA GLU A 263 -8.23 -19.93 17.08
C GLU A 263 -7.64 -20.93 16.09
N VAL A 264 -8.34 -21.13 14.97
CA VAL A 264 -7.92 -22.07 13.93
C VAL A 264 -7.57 -21.28 12.69
N ASP A 265 -6.43 -21.58 12.10
CA ASP A 265 -5.99 -20.99 10.84
C ASP A 265 -5.67 -22.08 9.81
N GLN A 266 -5.90 -21.75 8.55
CA GLN A 266 -5.45 -22.54 7.41
C GLN A 266 -5.16 -21.60 6.23
N THR A 267 -4.09 -20.83 6.36
CA THR A 267 -3.64 -19.86 5.37
C THR A 267 -3.25 -20.53 4.03
N GLU A 268 -3.60 -19.85 2.94
CA GLU A 268 -3.28 -20.22 1.56
C GLU A 268 -2.27 -19.24 0.93
N ILE A 269 -1.59 -19.68 -0.13
CA ILE A 269 -0.69 -18.89 -0.95
C ILE A 269 -1.13 -19.04 -2.41
N ASN A 270 -1.58 -17.95 -2.99
CA ASN A 270 -1.84 -17.81 -4.41
C ASN A 270 -0.55 -17.47 -5.15
N ILE A 271 -0.24 -18.25 -6.19
CA ILE A 271 0.88 -18.01 -7.09
C ILE A 271 0.34 -17.71 -8.49
N PHE A 272 0.89 -16.67 -9.09
CA PHE A 272 0.58 -16.24 -10.46
C PHE A 272 1.81 -16.39 -11.32
N PHE A 273 1.66 -16.92 -12.53
CA PHE A 273 2.76 -17.15 -13.44
C PHE A 273 2.81 -16.08 -14.54
N HIS A 274 4.02 -15.77 -14.99
CA HIS A 274 4.20 -15.04 -16.25
C HIS A 274 3.89 -15.97 -17.43
N ASP A 275 3.25 -15.42 -18.46
CA ASP A 275 3.05 -16.09 -19.76
C ASP A 275 4.39 -16.32 -20.51
N ALA A 276 5.39 -15.48 -20.22
CA ALA A 276 6.70 -15.47 -20.86
C ALA A 276 7.82 -15.67 -19.83
N PRO A 277 8.97 -16.24 -20.22
CA PRO A 277 10.13 -16.36 -19.34
C PRO A 277 10.58 -15.02 -18.77
N ILE A 278 10.91 -14.98 -17.47
CA ILE A 278 11.57 -13.80 -16.89
C ILE A 278 12.98 -13.66 -17.48
N GLN A 279 13.48 -12.44 -17.46
CA GLN A 279 14.85 -12.14 -17.91
C GLN A 279 15.80 -11.98 -16.73
N ARG A 280 15.27 -11.57 -15.57
CA ARG A 280 16.02 -11.32 -14.35
C ARG A 280 15.25 -11.87 -13.15
N GLU A 281 15.94 -12.64 -12.33
CA GLU A 281 15.40 -13.16 -11.07
C GLU A 281 15.71 -12.21 -9.92
N ILE A 282 14.76 -12.03 -9.01
CA ILE A 282 14.92 -11.23 -7.79
C ILE A 282 16.01 -11.85 -6.91
N VAL A 283 16.91 -10.98 -6.44
CA VAL A 283 17.95 -11.32 -5.48
C VAL A 283 17.72 -10.52 -4.20
N THR A 284 17.86 -11.18 -3.05
CA THR A 284 17.81 -10.56 -1.74
C THR A 284 19.21 -10.43 -1.17
N VAL A 285 19.63 -9.20 -0.87
CA VAL A 285 20.81 -8.91 -0.06
C VAL A 285 20.36 -8.61 1.36
N ILE A 286 21.02 -9.22 2.34
CA ILE A 286 20.70 -9.05 3.76
C ILE A 286 21.88 -8.31 4.41
N ALA A 287 21.58 -7.23 5.12
CA ALA A 287 22.53 -6.57 6.01
C ALA A 287 22.22 -6.94 7.46
N GLY A 288 23.12 -7.69 8.10
CA GLY A 288 23.02 -8.09 9.50
C GLY A 288 24.15 -7.52 10.38
N PRO A 289 24.37 -8.09 11.58
CA PRO A 289 25.47 -7.71 12.47
C PRO A 289 26.85 -7.75 11.80
N GLU A 290 27.05 -8.57 10.78
CA GLU A 290 28.29 -8.68 10.00
C GLU A 290 28.62 -7.46 9.14
N THR A 291 27.65 -6.59 8.86
CA THR A 291 27.85 -5.35 8.09
C THR A 291 28.04 -4.12 8.98
N LEU A 292 28.02 -4.30 10.31
CA LEU A 292 28.27 -3.25 11.29
C LEU A 292 29.76 -2.98 11.49
N GLY A 293 30.09 -1.73 11.79
CA GLY A 293 31.45 -1.33 12.18
C GLY A 293 31.86 -1.77 13.60
N GLU A 294 30.93 -2.32 14.37
CA GLU A 294 31.07 -2.66 15.77
C GLU A 294 30.21 -3.87 16.16
N PRO A 295 30.50 -4.57 17.28
CA PRO A 295 29.67 -5.68 17.73
C PRO A 295 28.25 -5.22 18.06
N PHE A 296 27.24 -5.99 17.64
CA PHE A 296 25.84 -5.75 17.97
C PHE A 296 25.54 -6.12 19.43
N VAL A 297 25.78 -5.16 20.34
CA VAL A 297 25.51 -5.29 21.77
C VAL A 297 24.98 -3.95 22.31
N ILE A 298 23.81 -3.97 22.94
CA ILE A 298 23.13 -2.79 23.48
C ILE A 298 23.23 -2.82 25.02
N PRO A 299 23.95 -1.89 25.66
CA PRO A 299 24.09 -1.84 27.11
C PRO A 299 22.75 -1.55 27.81
N PRO A 300 22.57 -2.02 29.07
CA PRO A 300 21.40 -1.67 29.85
C PRO A 300 21.39 -0.18 30.22
N ASN A 301 20.21 0.44 30.18
CA ASN A 301 20.00 1.87 30.45
C ASN A 301 20.67 2.82 29.46
N GLU A 302 20.86 2.39 28.22
CA GLU A 302 21.41 3.23 27.14
C GLU A 302 20.50 3.24 25.91
N ILE A 303 20.57 4.33 25.16
CA ILE A 303 20.11 4.41 23.78
C ILE A 303 21.32 4.21 22.89
N THR A 304 21.27 3.24 21.99
CA THR A 304 22.37 2.88 21.09
C THR A 304 21.90 3.00 19.65
N THR A 305 22.76 3.53 18.78
CA THR A 305 22.50 3.59 17.34
C THR A 305 23.59 2.84 16.61
N PHE A 306 23.21 1.83 15.84
CA PHE A 306 24.14 1.10 14.99
C PHE A 306 24.15 1.67 13.59
N HIS A 307 25.33 1.64 12.98
CA HIS A 307 25.57 2.06 11.60
C HIS A 307 26.14 0.89 10.79
N SER A 308 25.39 0.49 9.76
CA SER A 308 25.75 -0.52 8.78
C SER A 308 26.17 0.11 7.45
N THR A 309 27.12 -0.53 6.78
CA THR A 309 27.54 -0.18 5.42
C THR A 309 27.51 -1.40 4.51
N VAL A 310 26.77 -1.32 3.39
CA VAL A 310 26.75 -2.35 2.35
C VAL A 310 27.27 -1.76 1.03
N PRO A 311 28.48 -2.14 0.57
CA PRO A 311 29.01 -1.71 -0.72
C PRO A 311 28.17 -2.25 -1.89
N VAL A 312 27.93 -1.41 -2.90
CA VAL A 312 27.28 -1.78 -4.15
C VAL A 312 28.36 -1.98 -5.20
N GLU A 313 28.67 -3.23 -5.57
CA GLU A 313 29.77 -3.55 -6.49
C GLU A 313 29.40 -3.30 -7.96
N ASP A 314 28.18 -3.66 -8.34
CA ASP A 314 27.61 -3.50 -9.68
C ASP A 314 26.33 -2.65 -9.61
N ASP A 315 25.93 -2.01 -10.71
CA ASP A 315 24.67 -1.25 -10.77
C ASP A 315 23.48 -2.18 -10.47
N ILE A 316 22.61 -1.75 -9.54
CA ILE A 316 21.42 -2.51 -9.14
C ILE A 316 20.14 -1.70 -9.33
N SER A 317 19.04 -2.41 -9.60
CA SER A 317 17.68 -1.91 -9.59
C SER A 317 16.96 -2.48 -8.38
N LEU A 318 16.75 -1.64 -7.36
CA LEU A 318 16.10 -2.02 -6.12
C LEU A 318 14.56 -2.02 -6.29
N VAL A 319 13.93 -3.10 -5.85
CA VAL A 319 12.49 -3.36 -5.92
C VAL A 319 11.83 -3.05 -4.59
N SER A 320 12.42 -3.52 -3.49
CA SER A 320 11.88 -3.35 -2.14
C SER A 320 12.98 -3.26 -1.08
N ILE A 321 12.61 -2.71 0.06
CA ILE A 321 13.43 -2.57 1.25
C ILE A 321 12.62 -2.99 2.48
N THR A 322 13.21 -3.79 3.36
CA THR A 322 12.53 -4.31 4.58
C THR A 322 13.47 -4.17 5.77
N PRO A 323 13.43 -3.05 6.51
CA PRO A 323 14.09 -2.93 7.80
C PRO A 323 13.39 -3.77 8.87
N HIS A 324 14.13 -4.33 9.81
CA HIS A 324 13.59 -5.17 10.88
C HIS A 324 14.44 -5.11 12.16
N CYS A 325 13.77 -4.91 13.30
CA CYS A 325 14.30 -5.02 14.67
C CYS A 325 13.17 -5.31 15.66
N HIS A 326 13.49 -5.71 16.89
CA HIS A 326 12.51 -6.12 17.89
C HIS A 326 12.05 -4.95 18.79
N LEU A 327 11.75 -5.24 20.07
CA LEU A 327 11.02 -4.37 20.99
C LEU A 327 11.79 -3.12 21.46
N LEU A 328 13.13 -3.16 21.40
CA LEU A 328 13.99 -2.02 21.71
C LEU A 328 14.14 -1.07 20.52
N GLY A 329 13.85 -1.52 19.29
CA GLY A 329 13.94 -0.70 18.08
C GLY A 329 13.13 0.60 18.18
N LYS A 330 13.70 1.70 17.68
CA LYS A 330 13.08 3.04 17.72
C LYS A 330 13.04 3.76 16.38
N SER A 331 14.03 3.56 15.52
CA SER A 331 14.02 4.20 14.21
C SER A 331 14.94 3.50 13.23
N TRP A 332 14.65 3.70 11.94
CA TRP A 332 15.51 3.33 10.82
C TRP A 332 15.73 4.54 9.90
N GLU A 333 16.93 4.70 9.37
CA GLU A 333 17.21 5.58 8.23
C GLU A 333 18.16 4.86 7.27
N VAL A 334 17.79 4.79 6.00
CA VAL A 334 18.58 4.10 4.96
C VAL A 334 18.64 4.94 3.69
N PHE A 335 19.84 5.12 3.18
CA PHE A 335 20.10 5.79 1.91
C PHE A 335 21.33 5.20 1.22
N ALA A 336 21.40 5.27 -0.10
CA ALA A 336 22.62 4.98 -0.84
C ALA A 336 23.43 6.26 -1.02
N ARG A 337 24.76 6.18 -0.90
CA ARG A 337 25.66 7.33 -1.02
C ARG A 337 26.83 7.01 -1.94
N SER A 338 27.16 7.94 -2.82
CA SER A 338 28.38 7.88 -3.64
C SER A 338 29.65 7.91 -2.77
N LEU A 339 30.75 7.26 -3.19
CA LEU A 339 32.01 7.24 -2.41
C LEU A 339 32.56 8.62 -2.08
N ASN A 340 32.36 9.59 -2.97
CA ASN A 340 32.80 10.98 -2.77
C ASN A 340 31.85 11.80 -1.88
N GLY A 341 30.71 11.23 -1.48
CA GLY A 341 29.69 11.84 -0.63
C GLY A 341 28.97 13.03 -1.25
N GLN A 342 29.03 13.20 -2.58
CA GLN A 342 28.39 14.32 -3.27
C GLN A 342 26.96 14.02 -3.73
N ASP A 343 26.59 12.74 -3.73
CA ASP A 343 25.29 12.25 -4.17
C ASP A 343 24.74 11.21 -3.20
N THR A 344 23.44 11.28 -2.94
CA THR A 344 22.67 10.46 -2.00
C THR A 344 21.31 10.14 -2.59
N ILE A 345 20.91 8.87 -2.52
CA ILE A 345 19.61 8.35 -2.94
C ILE A 345 18.86 7.92 -1.68
N PRO A 346 17.79 8.63 -1.26
CA PRO A 346 16.99 8.23 -0.11
C PRO A 346 16.25 6.93 -0.41
N LEU A 347 16.29 5.96 0.51
CA LEU A 347 15.62 4.66 0.34
C LEU A 347 14.44 4.50 1.30
N ILE A 348 14.65 4.64 2.61
CA ILE A 348 13.57 4.62 3.60
C ILE A 348 13.99 5.33 4.88
N SER A 349 13.05 6.02 5.53
CA SER A 349 13.20 6.53 6.89
C SER A 349 11.97 6.17 7.70
N ILE A 350 12.17 5.59 8.88
CA ILE A 350 11.12 5.23 9.85
C ILE A 350 11.51 5.93 11.16
N PRO A 351 11.00 7.15 11.41
CA PRO A 351 11.41 7.93 12.59
C PRO A 351 10.86 7.37 13.91
N GLU A 352 9.73 6.66 13.86
CA GLU A 352 9.07 6.02 15.00
C GLU A 352 8.76 4.56 14.64
N TRP A 353 9.73 3.69 14.86
CA TRP A 353 9.57 2.25 14.68
C TRP A 353 8.58 1.69 15.72
N ASP A 354 7.66 0.85 15.25
CA ASP A 354 6.75 0.07 16.07
C ASP A 354 6.87 -1.40 15.63
N PHE A 355 7.29 -2.26 16.56
CA PHE A 355 7.45 -3.69 16.33
C PHE A 355 6.18 -4.38 15.83
N ASN A 356 5.00 -3.83 16.17
CA ASN A 356 3.72 -4.37 15.72
C ASN A 356 3.39 -3.97 14.26
N TRP A 357 4.12 -3.01 13.69
CA TRP A 357 3.91 -2.51 12.32
C TRP A 357 5.16 -2.71 11.47
N GLN A 358 5.46 -3.97 11.21
CA GLN A 358 6.49 -4.40 10.26
C GLN A 358 5.90 -4.44 8.85
N GLY A 359 6.74 -4.33 7.83
CA GLY A 359 6.27 -4.35 6.45
C GLY A 359 7.38 -4.52 5.44
N ILE A 360 6.99 -4.96 4.25
CA ILE A 360 7.85 -5.05 3.06
C ILE A 360 7.54 -3.82 2.21
N PHE A 361 8.50 -2.90 2.08
CA PHE A 361 8.26 -1.62 1.44
C PHE A 361 8.77 -1.66 0.00
N THR A 362 7.83 -1.73 -0.95
CA THR A 362 8.12 -1.75 -2.40
C THR A 362 8.20 -0.32 -2.92
N PHE A 363 9.14 -0.02 -3.81
CA PHE A 363 9.22 1.28 -4.47
C PHE A 363 8.18 1.42 -5.58
N PRO A 364 7.65 2.62 -5.89
CA PRO A 364 6.70 2.83 -6.98
C PRO A 364 7.29 2.57 -8.38
N GLU A 365 8.60 2.80 -8.53
CA GLU A 365 9.44 2.46 -9.66
C GLU A 365 10.75 1.81 -9.17
N LEU A 366 11.46 1.10 -10.03
CA LEU A 366 12.77 0.54 -9.65
C LEU A 366 13.77 1.66 -9.33
N VAL A 367 14.47 1.54 -8.19
CA VAL A 367 15.47 2.51 -7.78
C VAL A 367 16.85 2.06 -8.24
N HIS A 368 17.42 2.80 -9.20
CA HIS A 368 18.79 2.60 -9.64
C HIS A 368 19.78 3.04 -8.55
N ILE A 369 20.64 2.12 -8.10
CA ILE A 369 21.79 2.44 -7.27
C ILE A 369 23.06 2.12 -8.08
N PRO A 370 23.87 3.14 -8.44
CA PRO A 370 25.05 2.92 -9.27
C PRO A 370 26.15 2.12 -8.58
N ALA A 371 26.95 1.39 -9.36
CA ALA A 371 28.16 0.74 -8.89
C ALA A 371 29.10 1.72 -8.17
N GLY A 372 29.70 1.24 -7.09
CA GLY A 372 30.55 2.01 -6.20
C GLY A 372 29.78 2.83 -5.17
N TYR A 373 28.45 2.85 -5.15
CA TYR A 373 27.73 3.41 -4.01
C TYR A 373 27.90 2.54 -2.76
N VAL A 374 27.55 3.10 -1.61
CA VAL A 374 27.42 2.38 -0.35
C VAL A 374 26.01 2.64 0.19
N VAL A 375 25.28 1.58 0.49
CA VAL A 375 24.04 1.68 1.26
C VAL A 375 24.42 1.88 2.72
N GLU A 376 24.00 3.01 3.28
CA GLU A 376 24.19 3.42 4.65
C GLU A 376 22.90 3.12 5.41
N SER A 377 22.97 2.47 6.57
CA SER A 377 21.78 2.18 7.38
C SER A 377 22.02 2.50 8.85
N PHE A 378 21.11 3.24 9.45
CA PHE A 378 21.15 3.61 10.86
C PHE A 378 19.92 3.04 11.55
N CYS A 379 20.11 2.31 12.65
CA CYS A 379 19.01 1.84 13.49
C CYS A 379 19.26 2.21 14.95
N ALA A 380 18.29 2.88 15.58
CA ALA A 380 18.34 3.25 16.98
C ALA A 380 17.56 2.27 17.86
N TYR A 381 18.09 2.01 19.05
CA TYR A 381 17.54 1.10 20.06
C TYR A 381 17.50 1.81 21.42
N ASP A 382 16.42 1.62 22.17
CA ASP A 382 16.24 2.17 23.51
C ASP A 382 16.14 1.05 24.55
N ASN A 383 17.27 0.74 25.18
CA ASN A 383 17.35 -0.24 26.26
C ASN A 383 17.27 0.43 27.64
N THR A 384 16.48 1.50 27.77
CA THR A 384 16.27 2.18 29.05
C THR A 384 15.08 1.62 29.81
N ALA A 385 15.04 1.86 31.12
CA ALA A 385 13.90 1.52 31.97
C ALA A 385 12.64 2.36 31.66
N ASP A 386 12.79 3.44 30.88
CA ASP A 386 11.68 4.28 30.44
C ASP A 386 11.00 3.73 29.17
N ASN A 387 11.63 2.78 28.45
CA ASN A 387 11.02 2.11 27.31
C ASN A 387 9.96 1.11 27.81
N PRO A 388 8.65 1.36 27.59
CA PRO A 388 7.59 0.48 28.07
C PRO A 388 7.58 -0.90 27.39
N TYR A 389 8.27 -1.03 26.26
CA TYR A 389 8.41 -2.27 25.51
C TYR A 389 9.67 -3.05 25.86
N ASN A 390 10.51 -2.57 26.79
CA ASN A 390 11.69 -3.33 27.20
C ASN A 390 11.25 -4.69 27.77
N PRO A 391 11.74 -5.82 27.22
CA PRO A 391 11.35 -7.15 27.68
C PRO A 391 11.91 -7.47 29.08
N HIS A 392 12.83 -6.65 29.61
CA HIS A 392 13.50 -6.86 30.89
C HIS A 392 13.31 -5.67 31.85
N ASP A 393 12.88 -5.95 33.08
CA ASP A 393 12.82 -4.98 34.19
C ASP A 393 13.54 -5.54 35.44
N PRO A 394 14.73 -5.03 35.80
CA PRO A 394 15.44 -3.90 35.17
C PRO A 394 16.07 -4.26 33.81
N PRO A 395 16.43 -3.26 32.96
CA PRO A 395 17.11 -3.52 31.70
C PRO A 395 18.41 -4.32 31.86
N GLU A 396 18.62 -5.27 30.95
CA GLU A 396 19.80 -6.14 30.88
C GLU A 396 20.62 -5.87 29.61
N TRP A 397 21.79 -6.51 29.50
CA TRP A 397 22.56 -6.46 28.25
C TRP A 397 21.79 -7.16 27.13
N MET A 398 21.66 -6.50 25.99
CA MET A 398 20.99 -7.06 24.82
C MET A 398 21.99 -7.33 23.69
N SER A 399 21.75 -8.39 22.93
CA SER A 399 22.53 -8.76 21.75
C SER A 399 21.63 -9.39 20.69
N TRP A 400 22.23 -9.82 19.58
CA TRP A 400 21.52 -10.58 18.56
C TRP A 400 20.83 -11.79 19.19
N GLY A 401 19.59 -12.02 18.80
CA GLY A 401 18.90 -13.25 19.07
C GLY A 401 17.60 -13.31 18.30
N ASP A 402 17.08 -14.52 18.18
CA ASP A 402 15.91 -14.74 17.37
C ASP A 402 14.67 -14.29 18.14
N PHE A 403 14.53 -14.51 19.44
CA PHE A 403 13.28 -14.20 20.15
C PHE A 403 12.93 -12.69 20.22
N THR A 404 11.64 -12.35 20.33
CA THR A 404 11.16 -10.96 20.58
C THR A 404 11.81 -10.30 21.80
N THR A 405 12.20 -11.10 22.79
CA THR A 405 12.87 -10.64 24.02
C THR A 405 14.38 -10.44 23.85
N GLU A 406 14.90 -10.79 22.68
CA GLU A 406 16.25 -10.53 22.18
C GLU A 406 16.16 -9.43 21.10
N GLU A 407 17.25 -9.09 20.40
CA GLU A 407 17.21 -8.05 19.36
C GLU A 407 17.76 -8.48 18.01
N MET A 408 17.34 -7.77 16.97
CA MET A 408 17.81 -7.96 15.60
C MET A 408 18.19 -6.63 14.96
N PHE A 409 19.25 -6.64 14.16
CA PHE A 409 19.53 -5.63 13.15
C PHE A 409 19.48 -6.31 11.80
N VAL A 410 18.38 -6.18 11.08
CA VAL A 410 18.23 -6.82 9.76
C VAL A 410 17.67 -5.82 8.76
N LEU A 411 18.32 -5.74 7.60
CA LEU A 411 17.81 -5.01 6.45
C LEU A 411 17.82 -5.91 5.22
N PHE A 412 16.65 -6.22 4.68
CA PHE A 412 16.52 -6.89 3.39
C PHE A 412 16.44 -5.86 2.27
N LEU A 413 17.24 -6.08 1.23
CA LEU A 413 17.25 -5.31 -0.01
C LEU A 413 16.95 -6.28 -1.15
N GLN A 414 15.77 -6.19 -1.76
CA GLN A 414 15.43 -7.02 -2.91
C GLN A 414 15.58 -6.23 -4.19
N GLY A 415 16.25 -6.80 -5.19
CA GLY A 415 16.45 -6.15 -6.47
C GLY A 415 16.95 -7.09 -7.55
N VAL A 416 17.33 -6.51 -8.67
CA VAL A 416 17.93 -7.20 -9.83
C VAL A 416 19.14 -6.42 -10.32
N PRO A 417 20.02 -7.03 -11.13
CA PRO A 417 21.02 -6.26 -11.88
C PRO A 417 20.35 -5.17 -12.72
N TYR A 418 20.93 -3.97 -12.70
CA TYR A 418 20.39 -2.81 -13.42
C TYR A 418 20.47 -2.98 -14.93
N GLU A 419 19.41 -2.58 -15.63
CA GLU A 419 19.38 -2.35 -17.07
C GLU A 419 18.91 -0.90 -17.35
N GLU A 420 19.46 -0.29 -18.41
CA GLU A 420 19.09 1.09 -18.81
C GLU A 420 17.57 1.20 -19.06
N GLY A 421 16.91 2.12 -18.36
CA GLY A 421 15.46 2.31 -18.43
C GLY A 421 14.65 1.59 -17.35
N ASP A 422 15.31 0.88 -16.42
CA ASP A 422 14.63 0.27 -15.27
C ASP A 422 13.89 1.30 -14.41
N GLU A 423 14.41 2.52 -14.32
CA GLU A 423 13.77 3.65 -13.64
C GLU A 423 12.40 4.04 -14.21
N ASP A 424 12.08 3.60 -15.44
CA ASP A 424 10.77 3.79 -16.09
C ASP A 424 9.82 2.60 -15.85
N ILE A 425 10.28 1.52 -15.19
CA ILE A 425 9.46 0.37 -14.85
C ILE A 425 8.67 0.68 -13.58
N SER A 426 7.38 0.96 -13.76
CA SER A 426 6.46 1.12 -12.64
C SER A 426 6.12 -0.23 -12.02
N LEU A 427 6.34 -0.33 -10.71
CA LEU A 427 5.87 -1.41 -9.84
C LEU A 427 4.53 -1.09 -9.18
N SER A 428 4.01 0.10 -9.47
CA SER A 428 2.69 0.49 -9.03
C SER A 428 1.67 -0.16 -9.96
N VAL A 429 0.83 -1.05 -9.42
CA VAL A 429 -0.55 -1.15 -9.93
C VAL A 429 -1.09 0.28 -9.89
N PRO A 430 -1.71 0.83 -10.96
CA PRO A 430 -2.17 2.20 -10.96
C PRO A 430 -2.93 2.46 -9.67
N ASP A 431 -2.28 3.20 -8.78
CA ASP A 431 -2.78 3.35 -7.43
C ASP A 431 -4.16 4.00 -7.56
N ARG A 432 -5.20 3.40 -6.98
CA ARG A 432 -6.53 4.04 -6.99
C ARG A 432 -6.46 5.41 -6.28
N ASN A 433 -5.40 5.63 -5.50
CA ASN A 433 -5.06 6.88 -4.84
C ASN A 433 -3.88 7.65 -5.49
N THR A 434 -3.52 7.37 -6.75
CA THR A 434 -2.91 8.45 -7.55
C THR A 434 -4.00 9.50 -7.71
N VAL A 435 -4.06 10.46 -6.77
CA VAL A 435 -4.68 11.76 -7.05
C VAL A 435 -3.87 12.31 -8.20
N LEU A 436 -4.33 12.05 -9.42
CA LEU A 436 -3.84 12.70 -10.59
C LEU A 436 -4.16 14.17 -10.38
N HIS A 437 -3.21 14.89 -9.80
CA HIS A 437 -3.15 16.34 -9.86
C HIS A 437 -2.94 16.69 -11.33
N TYR A 438 -4.01 16.68 -12.11
CA TYR A 438 -3.94 17.22 -13.44
C TYR A 438 -3.71 18.71 -13.27
N SER A 439 -2.50 19.18 -13.59
CA SER A 439 -2.19 20.60 -13.61
C SER A 439 -3.00 21.36 -14.68
N GLN A 440 -3.74 20.63 -15.52
CA GLN A 440 -4.59 21.10 -16.60
C GLN A 440 -5.81 20.18 -16.72
N ASP A 441 -6.88 20.64 -17.37
CA ASP A 441 -8.01 19.76 -17.69
C ASP A 441 -7.51 18.54 -18.47
N ASN A 442 -8.17 17.38 -18.33
CA ASN A 442 -7.73 16.15 -19.00
C ASN A 442 -8.89 15.36 -19.60
N LEU A 443 -8.62 14.61 -20.68
CA LEU A 443 -9.59 13.77 -21.38
C LEU A 443 -9.10 12.31 -21.37
N PHE A 444 -9.94 11.40 -20.87
CA PHE A 444 -9.61 9.98 -20.79
C PHE A 444 -10.06 9.21 -22.04
N PRO A 445 -9.43 8.05 -22.32
CA PRO A 445 -9.90 7.12 -23.34
C PRO A 445 -11.37 6.72 -23.13
N ALA A 446 -12.10 6.56 -24.23
CA ALA A 446 -13.44 6.01 -24.21
C ALA A 446 -13.39 4.53 -23.82
N TRP A 447 -14.42 4.02 -23.14
CA TRP A 447 -14.54 2.61 -22.79
C TRP A 447 -15.95 2.07 -23.04
N PRO A 448 -16.14 0.87 -23.62
CA PRO A 448 -15.10 0.04 -24.21
C PRO A 448 -14.52 0.68 -25.50
N ASN A 449 -13.24 0.46 -25.79
CA ASN A 449 -12.58 0.93 -27.01
C ASN A 449 -11.41 0.00 -27.36
N PRO A 450 -11.49 -0.76 -28.46
CA PRO A 450 -12.51 -0.72 -29.51
C PRO A 450 -13.90 -1.18 -29.04
N SER A 451 -14.97 -0.49 -29.46
CA SER A 451 -16.34 -0.74 -29.01
C SER A 451 -17.14 -1.59 -29.99
N ARG A 452 -17.80 -2.64 -29.50
CA ARG A 452 -18.96 -3.32 -30.13
C ARG A 452 -20.29 -2.94 -29.50
N ALA A 453 -20.26 -2.12 -28.44
CA ALA A 453 -21.43 -1.79 -27.64
C ALA A 453 -22.22 -0.64 -28.26
N ASP A 454 -23.50 -0.53 -27.91
CA ASP A 454 -24.37 0.59 -28.32
C ASP A 454 -23.96 1.92 -27.65
N GLN A 455 -23.19 1.87 -26.57
CA GLN A 455 -22.72 3.04 -25.84
C GLN A 455 -21.24 2.91 -25.47
N VAL A 456 -20.57 4.05 -25.38
CA VAL A 456 -19.23 4.18 -24.78
C VAL A 456 -19.27 5.21 -23.67
N ARG A 457 -18.50 4.99 -22.61
CA ARG A 457 -18.28 5.94 -21.53
C ARG A 457 -17.02 6.75 -21.84
N VAL A 458 -17.10 8.06 -21.73
CA VAL A 458 -15.95 8.95 -21.87
C VAL A 458 -15.77 9.70 -20.57
N GLY A 459 -14.61 9.52 -19.96
CA GLY A 459 -14.22 10.26 -18.77
C GLY A 459 -13.43 11.52 -19.11
N PHE A 460 -13.56 12.57 -18.29
CA PHE A 460 -12.66 13.73 -18.32
C PHE A 460 -12.58 14.40 -16.95
N HIS A 461 -11.51 15.16 -16.71
CA HIS A 461 -11.28 15.90 -15.48
C HIS A 461 -11.23 17.41 -15.77
N LEU A 462 -11.89 18.20 -14.93
CA LEU A 462 -11.83 19.66 -14.95
C LEU A 462 -11.14 20.17 -13.69
N THR A 463 -10.09 20.96 -13.87
CA THR A 463 -9.31 21.54 -12.76
C THR A 463 -10.05 22.65 -12.02
N GLN A 464 -11.01 23.28 -12.69
CA GLN A 464 -11.91 24.30 -12.15
C GLN A 464 -13.27 24.21 -12.87
N PRO A 465 -14.35 24.77 -12.30
CA PRO A 465 -15.65 24.78 -12.98
C PRO A 465 -15.55 25.48 -14.35
N ALA A 466 -16.00 24.79 -15.40
CA ALA A 466 -15.85 25.27 -16.78
C ALA A 466 -17.02 24.84 -17.68
N LYS A 467 -17.16 25.52 -18.83
CA LYS A 467 -18.04 25.05 -19.91
C LYS A 467 -17.30 24.01 -20.74
N ALA A 468 -17.75 22.76 -20.69
CA ALA A 468 -17.16 21.66 -21.46
C ALA A 468 -17.98 21.32 -22.70
N SER A 469 -17.30 21.08 -23.82
CA SER A 469 -17.85 20.55 -25.06
C SER A 469 -17.07 19.33 -25.50
N LEU A 470 -17.78 18.29 -25.95
CA LEU A 470 -17.20 17.04 -26.39
C LEU A 470 -17.77 16.70 -27.76
N VAL A 471 -16.91 16.70 -28.77
CA VAL A 471 -17.33 16.58 -30.17
C VAL A 471 -16.64 15.40 -30.81
N LEU A 472 -17.42 14.49 -31.39
CA LEU A 472 -16.95 13.34 -32.17
C LEU A 472 -16.87 13.68 -33.65
N ARG A 473 -15.74 13.36 -34.28
CA ARG A 473 -15.45 13.57 -35.69
C ARG A 473 -15.03 12.27 -36.37
N ASP A 474 -15.27 12.18 -37.67
CA ASP A 474 -14.70 11.11 -38.48
C ASP A 474 -13.22 11.39 -38.82
N MET A 475 -12.55 10.44 -39.47
CA MET A 475 -11.16 10.60 -39.91
C MET A 475 -10.96 11.67 -41.01
N GLN A 476 -12.03 12.26 -41.54
CA GLN A 476 -11.97 13.41 -42.44
C GLN A 476 -12.20 14.74 -41.70
N GLY A 477 -12.35 14.70 -40.37
CA GLY A 477 -12.54 15.87 -39.51
C GLY A 477 -13.98 16.41 -39.49
N ARG A 478 -14.93 15.76 -40.15
CA ARG A 478 -16.34 16.16 -40.15
C ARG A 478 -16.97 15.80 -38.81
N VAL A 479 -17.77 16.70 -38.24
CA VAL A 479 -18.51 16.42 -37.00
C VAL A 479 -19.58 15.37 -37.28
N VAL A 480 -19.51 14.28 -36.53
CA VAL A 480 -20.46 13.16 -36.62
C VAL A 480 -21.48 13.26 -35.51
N LYS A 481 -21.05 13.62 -34.29
CA LYS A 481 -21.94 13.79 -33.13
C LYS A 481 -21.36 14.84 -32.18
N THR A 482 -22.22 15.66 -31.59
CA THR A 482 -21.87 16.51 -30.45
C THR A 482 -22.43 15.86 -29.20
N TRP A 483 -21.54 15.38 -28.34
CA TRP A 483 -21.87 14.65 -27.12
C TRP A 483 -22.13 15.61 -25.96
N LEU A 484 -21.32 16.66 -25.85
CA LEU A 484 -21.54 17.77 -24.93
C LEU A 484 -21.39 19.09 -25.69
N ASP A 485 -22.30 20.03 -25.44
CA ASP A 485 -22.31 21.35 -26.08
C ASP A 485 -22.32 22.45 -25.01
N GLY A 486 -21.12 22.92 -24.63
CA GLY A 486 -20.93 24.06 -23.73
C GLY A 486 -21.60 23.93 -22.35
N LYS A 487 -21.69 22.70 -21.82
CA LYS A 487 -22.33 22.40 -20.53
C LYS A 487 -21.47 22.93 -19.38
N ASN A 488 -22.06 23.70 -18.47
CA ASN A 488 -21.39 24.11 -17.23
C ASN A 488 -21.24 22.87 -16.33
N LEU A 489 -20.01 22.54 -15.97
CA LEU A 489 -19.67 21.42 -15.11
C LEU A 489 -18.78 21.88 -13.96
N PRO A 490 -18.93 21.31 -12.74
CA PRO A 490 -18.04 21.60 -11.62
C PRO A 490 -16.61 21.07 -11.89
N ALA A 491 -15.65 21.51 -11.07
CA ALA A 491 -14.34 20.88 -11.02
C ALA A 491 -14.45 19.41 -10.61
N GLY A 492 -13.46 18.59 -10.97
CA GLY A 492 -13.40 17.17 -10.66
C GLY A 492 -13.64 16.27 -11.87
N HIS A 493 -13.87 14.99 -11.59
CA HIS A 493 -14.04 13.95 -12.60
C HIS A 493 -15.47 13.87 -13.10
N HIS A 494 -15.61 13.70 -14.41
CA HIS A 494 -16.87 13.51 -15.10
C HIS A 494 -16.80 12.24 -15.91
N LEU A 495 -17.83 11.40 -15.84
CA LEU A 495 -17.96 10.18 -16.63
C LEU A 495 -19.36 10.15 -17.25
N GLU A 496 -19.44 10.32 -18.56
CA GLU A 496 -20.72 10.32 -19.28
C GLU A 496 -20.78 9.20 -20.32
N ALA A 497 -21.96 8.61 -20.47
CA ALA A 497 -22.23 7.57 -21.46
C ALA A 497 -22.81 8.18 -22.74
N PHE A 498 -22.24 7.81 -23.88
CA PHE A 498 -22.61 8.33 -25.18
C PHE A 498 -22.99 7.20 -26.13
N ASP A 499 -24.13 7.35 -26.76
CA ASP A 499 -24.64 6.42 -27.75
C ASP A 499 -23.80 6.45 -29.04
N VAL A 500 -23.36 5.26 -29.46
CA VAL A 500 -22.57 5.00 -30.66
C VAL A 500 -23.22 3.94 -31.56
N SER A 501 -24.40 3.43 -31.21
CA SER A 501 -25.10 2.38 -31.97
C SER A 501 -25.35 2.73 -33.44
N ALA A 502 -25.57 4.02 -33.73
CA ALA A 502 -25.81 4.52 -35.08
C ALA A 502 -24.51 4.83 -35.88
N LEU A 503 -23.33 4.63 -35.29
CA LEU A 503 -22.06 4.89 -35.95
C LEU A 503 -21.63 3.70 -36.81
N PRO A 504 -21.27 3.92 -38.09
CA PRO A 504 -20.61 2.90 -38.88
C PRO A 504 -19.31 2.40 -38.22
N ALA A 505 -18.95 1.13 -38.44
CA ALA A 505 -17.66 0.61 -38.02
C ALA A 505 -16.52 1.44 -38.65
N GLY A 506 -15.55 1.85 -37.84
CA GLY A 506 -14.49 2.75 -38.26
C GLY A 506 -13.79 3.44 -37.09
N GLN A 507 -12.81 4.27 -37.41
CA GLN A 507 -12.11 5.11 -36.46
C GLN A 507 -12.72 6.52 -36.44
N TYR A 508 -12.78 7.11 -35.26
CA TYR A 508 -13.29 8.44 -34.97
C TYR A 508 -12.35 9.14 -34.00
N LEU A 509 -12.39 10.47 -34.00
CA LEU A 509 -11.66 11.30 -33.04
C LEU A 509 -12.66 12.11 -32.23
N TYR A 510 -12.56 12.08 -30.91
CA TYR A 510 -13.34 12.97 -30.05
C TYR A 510 -12.42 13.97 -29.36
N THR A 511 -12.90 15.20 -29.23
CA THR A 511 -12.13 16.32 -28.70
C THR A 511 -12.90 16.99 -27.56
N LEU A 512 -12.21 17.23 -26.44
CA LEU A 512 -12.70 18.02 -25.33
C LEU A 512 -12.21 19.46 -25.47
N THR A 513 -13.16 20.40 -25.42
CA THR A 513 -12.89 21.83 -25.35
C THR A 513 -13.56 22.41 -24.12
N THR A 514 -12.80 23.17 -23.33
CA THR A 514 -13.30 23.87 -22.15
C THR A 514 -13.26 25.38 -22.38
N SER A 515 -13.95 26.16 -21.54
CA SER A 515 -13.87 27.64 -21.59
C SER A 515 -12.48 28.20 -21.32
N THR A 516 -11.55 27.37 -20.85
CA THR A 516 -10.15 27.68 -20.56
C THR A 516 -9.20 27.30 -21.71
N GLY A 517 -9.66 26.52 -22.70
CA GLY A 517 -8.87 26.14 -23.88
C GLY A 517 -9.33 24.83 -24.53
N THR A 518 -8.68 24.42 -25.62
CA THR A 518 -8.84 23.04 -26.12
C THR A 518 -7.94 22.14 -25.30
N VAL A 519 -8.52 21.08 -24.72
CA VAL A 519 -7.85 20.24 -23.72
C VAL A 519 -7.02 19.16 -24.40
N ARG A 520 -7.68 18.18 -25.03
CA ARG A 520 -7.05 17.05 -25.75
C ARG A 520 -8.02 16.42 -26.75
N SER A 521 -7.48 15.63 -27.67
CA SER A 521 -8.26 14.73 -28.53
C SER A 521 -7.83 13.28 -28.32
N ALA A 522 -8.76 12.34 -28.45
CA ALA A 522 -8.52 10.91 -28.31
C ALA A 522 -9.33 10.12 -29.35
N GLN A 523 -8.88 8.89 -29.64
CA GLN A 523 -9.45 8.05 -30.69
C GLN A 523 -10.53 7.12 -30.14
N LEU A 524 -11.62 6.94 -30.88
CA LEU A 524 -12.61 5.89 -30.69
C LEU A 524 -12.61 4.97 -31.90
N GLN A 525 -12.50 3.66 -31.68
CA GLN A 525 -12.70 2.65 -32.72
C GLN A 525 -14.03 1.93 -32.50
N VAL A 526 -14.93 2.01 -33.48
CA VAL A 526 -16.19 1.27 -33.50
C VAL A 526 -16.01 0.04 -34.38
N LEU A 527 -16.27 -1.14 -33.83
CA LEU A 527 -16.23 -2.41 -34.55
C LEU A 527 -17.60 -2.70 -35.19
N PRO A 528 -17.65 -3.55 -36.23
CA PRO A 528 -18.92 -4.05 -36.74
C PRO A 528 -19.67 -4.79 -35.62
N GLN A 529 -20.95 -4.45 -35.45
CA GLN A 529 -21.84 -5.16 -34.53
C GLN A 529 -22.08 -6.60 -34.98
#